data_AF-A0AAD2EDW6-F1
#
_entry.id   AF-A0AAD2EDW6-F1
#
_cell.length_a   1.000
_cell.length_b   1.000
_cell.length_c   1.000
_cell.angle_alpha   90.00
_cell.angle_beta   90.00
_cell.angle_gamma   90.00
#
_symmetry.space_group_name_H-M   'P 1'
#
loop_
_entity.id
_entity.type
_entity.pdbx_description
1 polymer ?
#
loop_
_entity_poly.entity_id
_entity_poly.type
_entity_poly.pdbx_seq_one_letter_code
_entity_poly.pdbx_strand_id
1 'polypeptide(L)'
;MQGLLRIHMSAYYDTMDKGVATVMILTPAGMGIDRITSPPHSNYTYSVQKSVLAGIDMEESFDFSQIMIPYNFTEFIHDLTYLVKKNFIPMKRIDDAVGRILLVKFTLGLFENPLADLSLTNEVGSQAHRNLAREVVRKSLILLKNGNDSVLPLPKKVSKILVASSHADNLGYQCDGWTIAWQGFSGNNYTSGTFSST
;
A
#
# COMPACT_ATOMS: atom_id res chain seq x y z
N MET A 1 -3.12 16.07 -10.44
CA MET A 1 -2.86 15.19 -9.29
C MET A 1 -3.85 14.03 -9.14
N GLN A 2 -5.09 14.09 -9.65
CA GLN A 2 -6.09 13.02 -9.46
C GLN A 2 -5.83 11.69 -10.22
N GLY A 3 -5.04 11.70 -11.29
CA GLY A 3 -4.85 10.51 -12.14
C GLY A 3 -3.99 9.40 -11.54
N LEU A 4 -2.91 9.75 -10.83
CA LEU A 4 -1.95 8.76 -10.31
C LEU A 4 -2.53 7.96 -9.13
N LEU A 5 -3.30 8.63 -8.29
CA LEU A 5 -3.92 8.06 -7.09
C LEU A 5 -5.07 7.10 -7.42
N ARG A 6 -5.82 7.35 -8.52
CA ARG A 6 -6.84 6.43 -9.04
C ARG A 6 -6.26 5.12 -9.58
N ILE A 7 -5.01 5.11 -10.02
CA ILE A 7 -4.35 3.91 -10.56
C ILE A 7 -3.84 3.02 -9.43
N HIS A 8 -3.30 3.60 -8.36
CA HIS A 8 -2.68 2.84 -7.26
C HIS A 8 -3.69 2.33 -6.22
N MET A 9 -4.83 2.98 -6.05
CA MET A 9 -5.80 2.68 -4.98
C MET A 9 -7.25 2.85 -5.45
N SER A 10 -7.60 2.28 -6.62
CA SER A 10 -8.92 2.48 -7.25
C SER A 10 -10.09 2.08 -6.34
N ALA A 11 -10.01 0.93 -5.65
CA ALA A 11 -11.03 0.48 -4.72
C ALA A 11 -11.21 1.42 -3.51
N TYR A 12 -10.11 2.00 -3.00
CA TYR A 12 -10.15 2.94 -1.88
C TYR A 12 -10.78 4.28 -2.30
N TYR A 13 -10.45 4.78 -3.49
CA TYR A 13 -11.08 5.98 -4.04
C TYR A 13 -12.56 5.76 -4.33
N ASP A 14 -12.93 4.58 -4.84
CA ASP A 14 -14.34 4.23 -5.05
C ASP A 14 -15.10 4.20 -3.72
N THR A 15 -14.50 3.69 -2.63
CA THR A 15 -15.10 3.77 -1.29
C THR A 15 -15.21 5.20 -0.76
N MET A 16 -14.21 6.06 -1.01
CA MET A 16 -14.26 7.48 -0.63
C MET A 16 -15.30 8.26 -1.44
N ASP A 17 -15.38 8.05 -2.75
CA ASP A 17 -16.37 8.67 -3.65
C ASP A 17 -17.79 8.22 -3.28
N LYS A 18 -17.96 6.99 -2.77
CA LYS A 18 -19.22 6.46 -2.21
C LYS A 18 -19.51 6.93 -0.79
N GLY A 19 -18.70 7.82 -0.22
CA GLY A 19 -18.90 8.40 1.12
C GLY A 19 -18.58 7.45 2.28
N VAL A 20 -17.89 6.35 2.02
CA VAL A 20 -17.54 5.34 3.02
C VAL A 20 -16.12 5.62 3.53
N ALA A 21 -16.02 6.17 4.73
CA ALA A 21 -14.75 6.37 5.43
C ALA A 21 -14.68 5.49 6.67
N THR A 22 -13.81 4.47 6.61
CA THR A 22 -13.34 3.71 7.76
C THR A 22 -11.95 4.24 8.11
N VAL A 23 -11.72 4.62 9.37
CA VAL A 23 -10.39 5.06 9.81
C VAL A 23 -9.59 3.81 10.19
N MET A 24 -8.81 3.34 9.23
CA MET A 24 -7.84 2.27 9.41
C MET A 24 -6.48 2.91 9.68
N ILE A 25 -5.83 2.54 10.79
CA ILE A 25 -4.43 2.92 11.01
C ILE A 25 -3.55 1.80 10.48
N LEU A 26 -2.84 2.11 9.40
CA LEU A 26 -1.69 1.37 8.94
C LEU A 26 -0.45 2.22 9.28
N THR A 27 0.31 1.86 10.32
CA THR A 27 1.58 2.53 10.57
C THR A 27 2.66 1.93 9.67
N PRO A 28 3.53 2.75 9.04
CA PRO A 28 4.61 2.27 8.18
C PRO A 28 5.60 1.33 8.87
N ALA A 29 5.51 1.18 10.19
CA ALA A 29 6.48 0.49 11.00
C ALA A 29 5.91 -0.68 11.80
N GLY A 30 4.68 -1.11 11.48
CA GLY A 30 4.01 -2.12 12.28
C GLY A 30 3.62 -1.63 13.67
N MET A 31 2.75 -2.35 14.37
CA MET A 31 2.48 -2.13 15.81
C MET A 31 2.05 -0.66 16.12
N GLY A 32 1.04 -0.16 15.40
CA GLY A 32 0.68 1.25 15.42
C GLY A 32 0.21 1.75 16.78
N ILE A 33 -0.61 0.95 17.46
CA ILE A 33 -1.14 1.30 18.79
C ILE A 33 -0.10 1.04 19.89
N ASP A 34 0.79 0.07 19.72
CA ASP A 34 1.86 -0.27 20.66
C ASP A 34 2.79 0.93 20.90
N ARG A 35 2.98 1.75 19.86
CA ARG A 35 3.82 2.96 19.88
C ARG A 35 3.16 4.18 20.52
N ILE A 36 1.91 4.07 20.99
CA ILE A 36 1.26 5.14 21.79
C ILE A 36 2.02 5.36 23.10
N THR A 37 2.68 4.33 23.61
CA THR A 37 3.47 4.37 24.85
C THR A 37 4.97 4.35 24.56
N SER A 38 5.79 4.90 25.47
CA SER A 38 7.25 4.83 25.40
C SER A 38 7.81 4.22 26.69
N PRO A 39 8.43 3.03 26.66
CA PRO A 39 8.73 2.21 25.47
C PRO A 39 7.47 1.62 24.82
N PRO A 40 7.53 1.24 23.52
CA PRO A 40 6.40 0.59 22.84
C PRO A 40 5.89 -0.63 23.61
N HIS A 41 4.58 -0.86 23.57
CA HIS A 41 3.89 -1.94 24.28
C HIS A 41 3.96 -1.90 25.82
N SER A 42 4.48 -0.83 26.44
CA SER A 42 4.59 -0.75 27.91
C SER A 42 3.24 -0.70 28.64
N ASN A 43 2.19 -0.23 27.98
CA ASN A 43 0.82 -0.32 28.49
C ASN A 43 -0.16 -0.49 27.33
N TYR A 44 -0.30 -1.73 26.87
CA TYR A 44 -1.10 -2.05 25.70
C TYR A 44 -2.60 -1.80 25.91
N THR A 45 -3.14 -2.11 27.09
CA THR A 45 -4.55 -1.83 27.41
C THR A 45 -4.87 -0.33 27.28
N TYR A 46 -3.97 0.55 27.73
CA TYR A 46 -4.10 1.99 27.53
C TYR A 46 -4.07 2.37 26.04
N SER A 47 -3.17 1.77 25.26
CA SER A 47 -3.09 1.97 23.81
C SER A 47 -4.37 1.54 23.09
N VAL A 48 -4.95 0.39 23.43
CA VAL A 48 -6.24 -0.09 22.90
C VAL A 48 -7.35 0.88 23.26
N GLN A 49 -7.42 1.33 24.52
CA GLN A 49 -8.45 2.27 24.94
C GLN A 49 -8.35 3.61 24.20
N LYS A 50 -7.14 4.18 24.14
CA LYS A 50 -6.91 5.48 23.48
C LYS A 50 -7.16 5.42 21.98
N SER A 51 -6.72 4.35 21.32
CA SER A 51 -6.90 4.18 19.87
C SER A 51 -8.37 4.08 19.49
N VAL A 52 -9.14 3.21 20.14
CA VAL A 52 -10.57 3.01 19.83
C VAL A 52 -11.38 4.27 20.16
N LEU A 53 -11.09 4.96 21.26
CA LEU A 53 -11.77 6.23 21.60
C LEU A 53 -11.38 7.38 20.66
N ALA A 54 -10.20 7.34 20.05
CA ALA A 54 -9.80 8.29 19.01
C ALA A 54 -10.51 8.06 17.67
N GLY A 55 -11.32 6.99 17.54
CA GLY A 55 -12.11 6.71 16.34
C GLY A 55 -11.43 5.76 15.37
N ILE A 56 -10.44 4.98 15.81
CA ILE A 56 -9.86 3.91 14.99
C ILE A 56 -10.86 2.76 14.93
N ASP A 57 -11.18 2.35 13.71
CA ASP A 57 -12.21 1.33 13.44
C ASP A 57 -11.61 -0.07 13.25
N MET A 58 -10.38 -0.13 12.72
CA MET A 58 -9.67 -1.36 12.42
C MET A 58 -8.19 -1.20 12.76
N GLU A 59 -7.66 -2.18 13.49
CA GLU A 59 -6.26 -2.29 13.86
C GLU A 59 -5.62 -3.40 13.02
N GLU A 60 -4.49 -3.10 12.39
CA GLU A 60 -3.67 -4.07 11.68
C GLU A 60 -2.25 -3.99 12.23
N SER A 61 -1.83 -5.06 12.89
CA SER A 61 -0.47 -5.22 13.37
C SER A 61 0.36 -5.99 12.35
N PHE A 62 1.28 -5.26 11.71
CA PHE A 62 2.36 -5.83 10.90
C PHE A 62 3.65 -5.89 11.72
N ASP A 63 4.49 -6.91 11.56
CA ASP A 63 5.86 -6.90 12.10
C ASP A 63 6.87 -7.05 10.96
N PHE A 64 8.03 -6.39 11.11
CA PHE A 64 9.10 -6.35 10.12
C PHE A 64 9.94 -7.63 10.05
N SER A 65 9.68 -8.62 10.89
CA SER A 65 10.22 -9.96 10.67
C SER A 65 9.59 -10.54 9.39
N GLN A 66 10.38 -11.17 8.53
CA GLN A 66 10.04 -11.54 7.14
C GLN A 66 8.89 -12.57 6.97
N ILE A 67 8.06 -12.75 7.99
CA ILE A 67 6.91 -13.63 8.01
C ILE A 67 5.72 -12.76 8.42
N MET A 68 4.84 -12.45 7.46
CA MET A 68 3.59 -11.71 7.68
C MET A 68 2.63 -12.54 8.57
N ILE A 69 2.87 -12.60 9.88
CA ILE A 69 1.91 -13.15 10.84
C ILE A 69 1.53 -12.00 11.79
N PRO A 70 0.25 -11.59 11.86
CA PRO A 70 -0.20 -10.66 12.87
C PRO A 70 -0.05 -11.32 14.23
N TYR A 71 1.01 -10.97 14.95
CA TYR A 71 1.20 -11.42 16.31
C TYR A 71 0.25 -10.64 17.23
N ASN A 72 -0.33 -11.37 18.19
CA ASN A 72 -1.02 -10.84 19.37
C ASN A 72 -2.48 -10.36 19.24
N PHE A 73 -3.20 -10.76 18.18
CA PHE A 73 -4.65 -10.49 18.06
C PHE A 73 -5.45 -10.96 19.29
N THR A 74 -5.01 -12.03 19.96
CA THR A 74 -5.63 -12.54 21.20
C THR A 74 -5.55 -11.53 22.34
N GLU A 75 -4.43 -10.83 22.53
CA GLU A 75 -4.27 -9.80 23.57
C GLU A 75 -5.17 -8.59 23.25
N PHE A 76 -5.19 -8.14 22.00
CA PHE A 76 -6.07 -7.06 21.55
C PHE A 76 -7.55 -7.39 21.81
N ILE A 77 -8.01 -8.58 21.41
CA ILE A 77 -9.40 -9.02 21.65
C ILE A 77 -9.71 -9.09 23.14
N HIS A 78 -8.79 -9.63 23.94
CA HIS A 78 -8.96 -9.74 25.39
C HIS A 78 -9.11 -8.35 26.03
N ASP A 79 -8.20 -7.42 25.73
CA ASP A 79 -8.18 -6.09 26.31
C ASP A 79 -9.37 -5.23 25.84
N LEU A 80 -9.71 -5.29 24.55
CA LEU A 80 -10.89 -4.62 24.03
C LEU A 80 -12.17 -5.14 24.70
N THR A 81 -12.29 -6.46 24.84
CA THR A 81 -13.43 -7.09 25.52
C THR A 81 -13.49 -6.66 26.99
N TYR A 82 -12.36 -6.62 27.67
CA TYR A 82 -12.26 -6.16 29.05
C TYR A 82 -12.70 -4.69 29.19
N LEU A 83 -12.20 -3.80 28.33
CA LEU A 83 -12.51 -2.37 28.33
C LEU A 83 -14.00 -2.09 28.08
N VAL A 84 -14.63 -2.86 27.19
CA VAL A 84 -16.08 -2.79 26.94
C VAL A 84 -16.86 -3.30 28.15
N LYS A 85 -16.51 -4.47 28.71
CA LYS A 85 -17.17 -5.04 29.90
C LYS A 85 -17.09 -4.13 31.13
N LYS A 86 -16.00 -3.37 31.25
CA LYS A 86 -15.79 -2.40 32.34
C LYS A 86 -16.35 -1.01 32.04
N ASN A 87 -17.03 -0.82 30.91
CA ASN A 87 -17.61 0.46 30.46
C ASN A 87 -16.57 1.58 30.21
N PHE A 88 -15.29 1.25 30.00
CA PHE A 88 -14.27 2.21 29.58
C PHE A 88 -14.41 2.60 28.10
N ILE A 89 -14.93 1.68 27.28
CA ILE A 89 -15.34 1.92 25.89
C ILE A 89 -16.84 1.69 25.81
N PRO A 90 -17.64 2.69 25.38
CA PRO A 90 -19.08 2.51 25.24
C PRO A 90 -19.40 1.58 24.08
N MET A 91 -20.40 0.69 24.23
CA MET A 91 -20.83 -0.22 23.17
C MET A 91 -21.17 0.51 21.87
N LYS A 92 -21.72 1.73 21.97
CA LYS A 92 -21.98 2.62 20.82
C LYS A 92 -20.75 2.87 19.94
N ARG A 93 -19.54 2.94 20.51
CA ARG A 93 -18.29 3.10 19.74
C ARG A 93 -17.97 1.84 18.95
N ILE A 94 -18.20 0.67 19.55
CA ILE A 94 -18.02 -0.63 18.88
C ILE A 94 -19.06 -0.79 17.76
N ASP A 95 -20.32 -0.45 18.02
CA ASP A 95 -21.39 -0.52 17.00
C ASP A 95 -21.11 0.41 15.81
N ASP A 96 -20.58 1.62 16.05
CA ASP A 96 -20.17 2.54 14.97
C ASP A 96 -19.00 1.97 14.15
N ALA A 97 -17.96 1.44 14.80
CA ALA A 97 -16.82 0.84 14.12
C ALA A 97 -17.22 -0.38 13.29
N VAL A 98 -17.99 -1.31 13.87
CA VAL A 98 -18.51 -2.50 13.16
C VAL A 98 -19.44 -2.09 12.03
N GLY A 99 -20.30 -1.08 12.23
CA GLY A 99 -21.18 -0.55 11.20
C GLY A 99 -20.42 -0.04 9.97
N ARG A 100 -19.32 0.69 10.17
CA ARG A 100 -18.45 1.17 9.08
C ARG A 100 -17.76 0.02 8.35
N ILE A 101 -17.24 -0.97 9.08
CA ILE A 101 -16.61 -2.16 8.48
C ILE A 101 -17.61 -2.92 7.63
N LEU A 102 -18.81 -3.19 8.15
CA LEU A 102 -19.85 -3.90 7.42
C LEU A 102 -20.34 -3.10 6.22
N LEU A 103 -20.48 -1.77 6.35
CA LEU A 103 -20.85 -0.90 5.24
C LEU A 103 -19.85 -1.00 4.08
N VAL A 104 -18.53 -0.97 4.36
CA VAL A 104 -17.51 -1.19 3.33
C VAL A 104 -17.68 -2.56 2.68
N LYS A 105 -17.84 -3.63 3.47
CA LYS A 105 -17.98 -5.00 2.95
C LYS A 105 -19.20 -5.18 2.05
N PHE A 106 -20.35 -4.60 2.42
CA PHE A 106 -21.55 -4.60 1.58
C PHE A 106 -21.37 -3.73 0.33
N THR A 107 -20.77 -2.54 0.47
CA THR A 107 -20.55 -1.63 -0.66
C THR A 107 -19.62 -2.22 -1.72
N LEU A 108 -18.65 -3.03 -1.29
CA LEU A 108 -17.74 -3.78 -2.16
C LEU A 108 -18.35 -5.09 -2.70
N GLY A 109 -19.55 -5.47 -2.26
CA GLY A 109 -20.20 -6.73 -2.68
C GLY A 109 -19.47 -7.99 -2.21
N LEU A 110 -18.70 -7.90 -1.12
CA LEU A 110 -17.89 -9.02 -0.62
C LEU A 110 -18.74 -10.15 -0.03
N PHE A 111 -20.00 -9.87 0.34
CA PHE A 111 -20.93 -10.91 0.80
C PHE A 111 -21.48 -11.73 -0.37
N GLU A 112 -21.67 -11.10 -1.53
CA GLU A 112 -22.15 -11.74 -2.76
C GLU A 112 -21.02 -12.45 -3.51
N ASN A 113 -19.85 -11.82 -3.59
CA ASN A 113 -18.67 -12.35 -4.28
C ASN A 113 -17.46 -12.41 -3.34
N PRO A 114 -17.42 -13.39 -2.41
CA PRO A 114 -16.38 -13.47 -1.38
C PRO A 114 -15.04 -14.01 -1.91
N LEU A 115 -15.03 -14.59 -3.11
CA LEU A 115 -13.86 -15.23 -3.72
C LEU A 115 -13.35 -14.44 -4.91
N ALA A 116 -12.06 -14.58 -5.18
CA ALA A 116 -11.43 -13.97 -6.34
C ALA A 116 -11.97 -14.56 -7.64
N ASP A 117 -12.22 -13.69 -8.62
CA ASP A 117 -12.52 -14.10 -9.98
C ASP A 117 -11.22 -14.45 -10.71
N LEU A 118 -10.97 -15.75 -10.87
CA LEU A 118 -9.76 -16.25 -11.53
C LEU A 118 -9.72 -15.96 -13.04
N SER A 119 -10.84 -15.56 -13.66
CA SER A 119 -10.86 -15.17 -15.08
C SER A 119 -10.02 -13.91 -15.36
N LEU A 120 -9.83 -13.06 -14.35
CA LEU A 120 -9.06 -11.83 -14.43
C LEU A 120 -7.53 -12.04 -14.33
N THR A 121 -7.06 -13.28 -14.15
CA THR A 121 -5.62 -13.56 -14.02
C THR A 121 -4.80 -13.04 -15.19
N ASN A 122 -5.37 -13.04 -16.40
CA ASN A 122 -4.71 -12.54 -17.61
C ASN A 122 -4.54 -11.00 -17.64
N GLU A 123 -5.22 -10.26 -16.78
CA GLU A 123 -5.06 -8.81 -16.64
C GLU A 123 -3.78 -8.43 -15.88
N VAL A 124 -3.27 -9.35 -15.05
CA VAL A 124 -2.04 -9.16 -14.29
C VAL A 124 -0.87 -9.09 -15.26
N GLY A 125 -0.24 -7.91 -15.33
CA GLY A 125 0.81 -7.67 -16.30
C GLY A 125 0.32 -7.74 -17.75
N SER A 126 -0.90 -7.30 -18.05
CA SER A 126 -1.35 -7.17 -19.45
C SER A 126 -0.53 -6.12 -20.21
N GLN A 127 -0.46 -6.24 -21.54
CA GLN A 127 0.28 -5.27 -22.36
C GLN A 127 -0.34 -3.86 -22.28
N ALA A 128 -1.67 -3.78 -22.11
CA ALA A 128 -2.38 -2.52 -21.91
C ALA A 128 -1.88 -1.80 -20.64
N HIS A 129 -1.79 -2.52 -19.51
CA HIS A 129 -1.25 -1.98 -18.25
C HIS A 129 0.22 -1.56 -18.39
N ARG A 130 1.06 -2.35 -19.08
CA ARG A 130 2.46 -1.99 -19.36
C ARG A 130 2.58 -0.72 -20.21
N ASN A 131 1.73 -0.55 -21.22
CA ASN A 131 1.74 0.64 -22.07
C ASN A 131 1.36 1.90 -21.27
N LEU A 132 0.34 1.80 -20.42
CA LEU A 132 -0.06 2.87 -19.52
C LEU A 132 1.04 3.21 -18.51
N ALA A 133 1.65 2.21 -17.86
CA ALA A 133 2.77 2.41 -16.96
C ALA A 133 3.94 3.14 -17.64
N ARG A 134 4.27 2.75 -18.88
CA ARG A 134 5.30 3.43 -19.69
C ARG A 134 4.95 4.89 -19.99
N GLU A 135 3.69 5.21 -20.23
CA GLU A 135 3.23 6.59 -20.40
C GLU A 135 3.38 7.40 -19.12
N VAL A 136 2.95 6.84 -17.98
CA VAL A 136 3.05 7.49 -16.67
C VAL A 136 4.51 7.78 -16.31
N VAL A 137 5.41 6.82 -16.52
CA VAL A 137 6.86 7.01 -16.29
C VAL A 137 7.42 8.13 -17.17
N ARG A 138 7.02 8.22 -18.44
CA ARG A 138 7.46 9.34 -19.30
C ARG A 138 6.98 10.70 -18.78
N LYS A 139 5.77 10.76 -18.23
CA LYS A 139 5.17 11.98 -17.68
C LYS A 139 5.73 12.35 -16.30
N SER A 140 6.33 11.42 -15.57
CA SER A 140 6.93 11.68 -14.26
C SER A 140 8.36 12.23 -14.32
N LEU A 141 9.00 12.19 -15.50
CA LEU A 141 10.36 12.70 -15.68
C LEU A 141 10.38 14.24 -15.56
N ILE A 142 11.22 14.76 -14.68
CA ILE A 142 11.45 16.19 -14.50
C ILE A 142 12.80 16.56 -15.14
N LEU A 143 12.76 17.40 -16.17
CA LEU A 143 13.97 17.90 -16.82
C LEU A 143 14.59 19.03 -16.01
N LEU A 144 15.65 18.74 -15.25
CA LEU A 144 16.33 19.73 -14.40
C LEU A 144 17.34 20.60 -15.17
N LYS A 145 17.96 20.06 -16.22
CA LYS A 145 18.97 20.76 -17.04
C LYS A 145 18.98 20.21 -18.46
N ASN A 146 19.03 21.09 -19.47
CA ASN A 146 19.10 20.69 -20.88
C ASN A 146 20.28 21.33 -21.65
N GLY A 147 21.33 21.77 -20.96
CA GLY A 147 22.49 22.43 -21.60
C GLY A 147 22.12 23.72 -22.37
N ASN A 148 23.14 24.42 -22.88
CA ASN A 148 22.91 25.62 -23.70
C ASN A 148 22.53 25.27 -25.15
N ASP A 149 22.97 24.11 -25.63
CA ASP A 149 22.73 23.64 -27.00
C ASP A 149 21.57 22.63 -27.11
N SER A 150 20.71 22.52 -26.09
CA SER A 150 19.55 21.61 -26.06
C SER A 150 19.89 20.16 -26.43
N VAL A 151 20.58 19.46 -25.52
CA VAL A 151 21.08 18.09 -25.74
C VAL A 151 19.96 17.08 -25.97
N LEU A 152 18.80 17.27 -25.34
CA LEU A 152 17.61 16.43 -25.54
C LEU A 152 16.62 17.10 -26.51
N PRO A 153 15.98 16.33 -27.41
CA PRO A 153 15.98 14.87 -27.51
C PRO A 153 17.18 14.30 -28.30
N LEU A 154 17.69 13.13 -27.87
CA LEU A 154 18.78 12.44 -28.56
C LEU A 154 18.33 11.89 -29.93
N PRO A 155 19.17 11.97 -30.97
CA PRO A 155 18.90 11.35 -32.26
C PRO A 155 18.91 9.82 -32.15
N LYS A 156 17.91 9.15 -32.75
CA LYS A 156 17.80 7.68 -32.76
C LYS A 156 18.89 6.99 -33.59
N LYS A 157 19.47 7.69 -34.56
CA LYS A 157 20.52 7.17 -35.45
C LYS A 157 21.84 7.86 -35.11
N VAL A 158 22.74 7.10 -34.51
CA VAL A 158 24.08 7.52 -34.10
C VAL A 158 25.02 6.34 -34.25
N SER A 159 26.29 6.61 -34.54
CA SER A 159 27.29 5.56 -34.79
C SER A 159 27.59 4.72 -33.55
N LYS A 160 27.61 5.33 -32.36
CA LYS A 160 27.84 4.66 -31.08
C LYS A 160 27.25 5.47 -29.92
N ILE A 161 26.65 4.78 -28.96
CA ILE A 161 26.21 5.36 -27.68
C ILE A 161 26.86 4.59 -26.53
N LEU A 162 27.10 5.30 -25.42
CA LEU A 162 27.49 4.69 -24.16
C LEU A 162 26.33 4.84 -23.18
N VAL A 163 25.92 3.73 -22.57
CA VAL A 163 24.98 3.71 -21.45
C VAL A 163 25.79 3.32 -20.21
N ALA A 164 25.80 4.18 -19.20
CA ALA A 164 26.57 3.97 -17.98
C ALA A 164 25.76 4.41 -16.76
N SER A 165 25.60 3.50 -15.80
CA SER A 165 25.11 3.72 -14.43
C SER A 165 25.01 2.35 -13.76
N SER A 166 25.16 2.29 -12.44
CA SER A 166 24.81 1.10 -11.66
C SER A 166 23.32 0.74 -11.76
N HIS A 167 22.47 1.68 -12.17
CA HIS A 167 21.01 1.52 -12.31
C HIS A 167 20.56 1.29 -13.77
N ALA A 168 21.47 1.42 -14.75
CA ALA A 168 21.10 1.38 -16.17
C ALA A 168 20.50 0.04 -16.60
N ASP A 169 21.03 -1.07 -16.07
CA ASP A 169 20.58 -2.43 -16.33
C ASP A 169 20.30 -3.18 -15.01
N ASN A 170 19.42 -2.60 -14.18
CA ASN A 170 19.01 -3.19 -12.91
C ASN A 170 17.54 -2.88 -12.61
N LEU A 171 16.66 -3.83 -12.88
CA LEU A 171 15.21 -3.71 -12.68
C LEU A 171 14.86 -3.49 -11.22
N GLY A 172 15.53 -4.19 -10.30
CA GLY A 172 15.34 -4.01 -8.87
C GLY A 172 15.57 -2.56 -8.45
N TYR A 173 16.66 -1.94 -8.89
CA TYR A 173 16.94 -0.53 -8.58
C TYR A 173 16.02 0.47 -9.28
N GLN A 174 15.49 0.12 -10.46
CA GLN A 174 14.52 0.97 -11.15
C GLN A 174 13.13 0.93 -10.51
N CYS A 175 12.80 -0.15 -9.80
CA CYS A 175 11.51 -0.33 -9.13
C CYS A 175 11.55 -0.01 -7.63
N ASP A 176 12.72 -0.07 -7.00
CA ASP A 176 12.95 0.23 -5.59
C ASP A 176 12.13 -0.66 -4.62
N GLY A 177 11.98 -0.22 -3.37
CA GLY A 177 11.17 -0.87 -2.33
C GLY A 177 9.73 -1.12 -2.76
N TRP A 178 9.05 -2.02 -2.05
CA TRP A 178 7.68 -2.48 -2.36
C TRP A 178 7.50 -3.14 -3.74
N THR A 179 8.59 -3.55 -4.38
CA THR A 179 8.55 -4.35 -5.60
C THR A 179 9.08 -5.75 -5.33
N ILE A 180 8.20 -6.77 -5.42
CA ILE A 180 8.44 -8.18 -5.04
C ILE A 180 8.71 -8.38 -3.54
N ALA A 181 9.65 -7.63 -2.97
CA ALA A 181 10.00 -7.65 -1.56
C ALA A 181 9.78 -6.27 -0.92
N TRP A 182 9.67 -6.24 0.41
CA TRP A 182 9.44 -5.01 1.16
C TRP A 182 10.53 -3.95 0.92
N GLN A 183 11.80 -4.32 1.10
CA GLN A 183 12.97 -3.47 0.81
C GLN A 183 13.37 -3.47 -0.67
N GLY A 184 12.57 -4.11 -1.54
CA GLY A 184 12.93 -4.34 -2.92
C GLY A 184 14.03 -5.40 -3.06
N PHE A 185 14.68 -5.42 -4.22
CA PHE A 185 15.74 -6.35 -4.55
C PHE A 185 16.74 -5.70 -5.51
N SER A 186 17.87 -6.35 -5.75
CA SER A 186 18.84 -5.95 -6.76
C SER A 186 18.92 -6.99 -7.88
N GLY A 187 19.22 -6.53 -9.09
CA GLY A 187 19.38 -7.37 -10.27
C GLY A 187 18.08 -7.58 -11.05
N ASN A 188 18.11 -8.54 -11.98
CA ASN A 188 17.07 -8.74 -13.00
C ASN A 188 16.36 -10.10 -12.91
N ASN A 189 16.65 -10.91 -11.88
CA ASN A 189 16.21 -12.31 -11.83
C ASN A 189 14.79 -12.52 -11.29
N TYR A 190 14.21 -11.53 -10.62
CA TYR A 190 12.95 -11.68 -9.88
C TYR A 190 11.73 -11.11 -10.62
N THR A 191 11.93 -10.31 -11.67
CA THR A 191 10.84 -9.75 -12.46
C THR A 191 11.27 -9.48 -13.89
N SER A 192 10.30 -9.32 -14.78
CA SER A 192 10.53 -8.90 -16.17
C SER A 192 10.07 -7.46 -16.36
N GLY A 193 10.97 -6.63 -16.90
CA GLY A 193 10.69 -5.22 -17.19
C GLY A 193 9.90 -5.05 -18.48
N THR A 194 9.39 -3.84 -18.72
CA THR A 194 8.71 -3.50 -19.98
C THR A 194 9.63 -3.41 -21.21
N PHE A 195 10.94 -3.63 -21.01
CA PHE A 195 11.97 -3.54 -22.06
C PHE A 195 12.59 -4.90 -22.43
N SER A 196 12.09 -6.02 -21.90
CA SER A 196 12.61 -7.33 -22.31
C SER A 196 12.16 -7.68 -23.74
N SER A 197 13.13 -7.99 -24.60
CA SER A 197 13.08 -8.42 -26.01
C SER A 197 13.03 -7.33 -27.11
N THR A 198 14.23 -6.87 -27.48
CA THR A 198 14.73 -6.92 -28.87
C THR A 198 16.16 -7.42 -28.84
#